data_AF-A0AAX3NN07-F1
#
_entry.id   AF-A0AAX3NN07-F1
#
_cell.length_a   1.000
_cell.length_b   1.000
_cell.length_c   1.000
_cell.angle_alpha   90.00
_cell.angle_beta   90.00
_cell.angle_gamma   90.00
#
_symmetry.space_group_name_H-M   'P 1'
#
loop_
_entity.id
_entity.type
_entity.pdbx_description
1 polymer ?
#
loop_
_entity_poly.entity_id
_entity_poly.type
_entity_poly.pdbx_seq_one_letter_code
_entity_poly.pdbx_strand_id
1 'polypeptide(L)'
;MPVNIRVLKAFHGDCIFITVESETVTERILIDGGPAATFGVSPQGELRALLNELEAEGKQIDLVILTHVDDDHIGGLIKAFEVKDGLTKLARKIMFNSGRLIHEYFKVQVDPKKEILGNFTQSKNTSINQGNTLERLLKDLGIWHESVIKQGDKHTLKGCELIFLTPDESELKKLLTTWEKGQPSPFTSASKTDWKKSYKEP
;
A
#
# COMPACT_ATOMS: atom_id res chain seq x y z
N MET A 1 -29.17 5.04 -6.55
CA MET A 1 -27.80 5.19 -6.03
C MET A 1 -26.84 5.10 -7.21
N PRO A 2 -26.50 6.23 -7.86
CA PRO A 2 -25.51 6.19 -8.93
C PRO A 2 -24.12 5.86 -8.35
N VAL A 3 -23.39 5.04 -9.10
CA VAL A 3 -22.00 4.69 -8.82
C VAL A 3 -21.19 5.16 -10.01
N ASN A 4 -20.25 6.08 -9.76
CA ASN A 4 -19.30 6.55 -10.76
C ASN A 4 -17.95 5.92 -10.50
N ILE A 5 -17.33 5.38 -11.55
CA ILE A 5 -16.01 4.76 -11.48
C ILE A 5 -15.09 5.49 -12.46
N ARG A 6 -14.01 6.07 -11.94
CA ARG A 6 -12.91 6.67 -12.69
C ARG A 6 -11.69 5.78 -12.57
N VAL A 7 -11.32 5.13 -13.66
CA VAL A 7 -10.04 4.40 -13.76
C VAL A 7 -8.96 5.40 -14.18
N LEU A 8 -8.03 5.70 -13.28
CA LEU A 8 -6.95 6.66 -13.52
C LEU A 8 -5.81 6.00 -14.30
N LYS A 9 -5.16 6.74 -15.20
CA LYS A 9 -4.09 6.19 -16.04
C LYS A 9 -2.83 5.95 -15.20
N ALA A 10 -2.67 4.72 -14.77
CA ALA A 10 -1.50 4.22 -14.02
C ALA A 10 -0.39 3.65 -14.95
N PHE A 11 -0.69 3.42 -16.23
CA PHE A 11 0.13 2.71 -17.23
C PHE A 11 0.32 1.21 -16.92
N HIS A 12 0.74 0.88 -15.69
CA HIS A 12 0.76 -0.46 -15.11
C HIS A 12 0.14 -0.43 -13.71
N GLY A 13 -0.36 -1.58 -13.24
CA GLY A 13 -1.14 -1.70 -12.02
C GLY A 13 -2.44 -0.88 -12.04
N ASP A 14 -3.03 -0.70 -10.86
CA ASP A 14 -4.37 -0.14 -10.72
C ASP A 14 -4.40 1.16 -9.91
N CYS A 15 -5.32 2.05 -10.29
CA CYS A 15 -5.65 3.27 -9.55
C CYS A 15 -7.10 3.65 -9.89
N ILE A 16 -8.03 3.32 -9.01
CA ILE A 16 -9.47 3.39 -9.27
C ILE A 16 -10.11 4.30 -8.24
N PHE A 17 -10.84 5.30 -8.71
CA PHE A 17 -11.60 6.20 -7.87
C PHE A 17 -13.10 5.96 -8.06
N ILE A 18 -13.78 5.64 -6.97
CA ILE A 18 -15.21 5.32 -6.95
C ILE A 18 -15.93 6.41 -6.16
N THR A 19 -17.01 6.93 -6.74
CA THR A 19 -17.95 7.80 -6.03
C THR A 19 -19.30 7.09 -5.96
N VAL A 20 -19.80 6.89 -4.75
CA VAL A 20 -21.13 6.33 -4.49
C VAL A 20 -22.01 7.46 -3.97
N GLU A 21 -23.10 7.77 -4.68
CA GLU A 21 -24.03 8.80 -4.25
C GLU A 21 -25.37 8.17 -3.84
N SER A 22 -25.82 8.56 -2.65
CA SER A 22 -27.16 8.34 -2.13
C SER A 22 -27.88 9.69 -2.04
N GLU A 23 -29.17 9.68 -1.72
CA GLU A 23 -29.95 10.93 -1.57
C GLU A 23 -29.39 11.87 -0.50
N THR A 24 -28.68 11.32 0.50
CA THR A 24 -28.21 12.07 1.68
C THR A 24 -26.70 12.07 1.85
N VAL A 25 -25.96 11.19 1.18
CA VAL A 25 -24.51 11.02 1.35
C VAL A 25 -23.82 10.72 0.03
N THR A 26 -22.66 11.36 -0.19
CA THR A 26 -21.70 11.01 -1.24
C THR A 26 -20.43 10.46 -0.60
N GLU A 27 -20.03 9.26 -1.00
CA GLU A 27 -18.84 8.57 -0.48
C GLU A 27 -17.80 8.40 -1.57
N ARG A 28 -16.54 8.71 -1.23
CA ARG A 28 -15.41 8.67 -2.17
C ARG A 28 -14.41 7.63 -1.71
N ILE A 29 -14.16 6.65 -2.57
CA ILE A 29 -13.27 5.52 -2.30
C ILE A 29 -12.15 5.55 -3.33
N LEU A 30 -10.91 5.52 -2.88
CA LEU A 30 -9.73 5.33 -3.72
C LEU A 30 -9.21 3.90 -3.51
N ILE A 31 -9.08 3.13 -4.58
CA ILE A 31 -8.51 1.79 -4.59
C ILE A 31 -7.19 1.86 -5.36
N ASP A 32 -6.10 1.50 -4.66
CA ASP A 32 -4.72 1.57 -5.12
C ASP A 32 -4.29 2.98 -5.57
N GLY A 33 -3.00 3.13 -5.87
CA GLY A 33 -2.41 4.40 -6.29
C GLY A 33 -1.65 4.32 -7.61
N GLY A 34 -1.56 3.15 -8.23
CA GLY A 34 -0.67 2.88 -9.34
C GLY A 34 0.82 2.98 -8.93
N PRO A 35 1.76 2.97 -9.91
CA PRO A 35 3.16 3.30 -9.67
C PRO A 35 3.32 4.76 -9.23
N ALA A 36 4.52 5.11 -8.73
CA ALA A 36 4.82 6.48 -8.28
C ALA A 36 4.53 7.56 -9.33
N ALA A 37 4.68 7.23 -10.62
CA ALA A 37 4.38 8.11 -11.73
C ALA A 37 2.89 8.49 -11.85
N THR A 38 1.97 7.69 -11.30
CA THR A 38 0.53 8.01 -11.26
C THR A 38 0.25 9.23 -10.39
N PHE A 39 1.04 9.45 -9.34
CA PHE A 39 1.05 10.70 -8.60
C PHE A 39 1.86 11.78 -9.32
N GLY A 40 3.00 11.42 -9.91
CA GLY A 40 3.66 12.23 -10.95
C GLY A 40 5.13 12.53 -10.72
N VAL A 41 5.83 12.79 -11.83
CA VAL A 41 7.12 13.51 -11.90
C VAL A 41 7.09 14.62 -12.98
N SER A 42 5.90 14.91 -13.54
CA SER A 42 5.58 15.81 -14.67
C SER A 42 5.39 15.12 -16.04
N PRO A 43 4.41 15.55 -16.88
CA PRO A 43 3.27 16.39 -16.51
C PRO A 43 2.36 15.64 -15.52
N GLN A 44 1.74 16.38 -14.59
CA GLN A 44 1.13 15.88 -13.33
C GLN A 44 0.37 14.57 -13.51
N GLY A 45 0.70 13.55 -12.70
CA GLY A 45 0.06 12.25 -12.78
C GLY A 45 -1.43 12.33 -12.45
N GLU A 46 -2.21 11.41 -12.99
CA GLU A 46 -3.69 11.41 -12.86
C GLU A 46 -4.17 11.37 -11.41
N LEU A 47 -3.45 10.68 -10.51
CA LEU A 47 -3.78 10.68 -9.09
C LEU A 47 -3.59 12.07 -8.47
N ARG A 48 -2.48 12.77 -8.79
CA ARG A 48 -2.29 14.14 -8.28
C ARG A 48 -3.33 15.10 -8.86
N ALA A 49 -3.68 14.95 -10.13
CA ALA A 49 -4.74 15.75 -10.74
C ALA A 49 -6.09 15.54 -10.01
N LEU A 50 -6.47 14.29 -9.73
CA LEU A 50 -7.67 13.99 -8.93
C LEU A 50 -7.60 14.62 -7.53
N LEU A 51 -6.47 14.50 -6.84
CA LEU A 51 -6.35 15.05 -5.49
C LEU A 51 -6.43 16.59 -5.49
N ASN A 52 -5.83 17.26 -6.47
CA ASN A 52 -5.94 18.70 -6.66
C ASN A 52 -7.40 19.12 -6.95
N GLU A 53 -8.13 18.36 -7.78
CA GLU A 53 -9.56 18.57 -8.07
C GLU A 53 -10.40 18.49 -6.79
N LEU A 54 -10.21 17.43 -6.00
CA LEU A 54 -10.93 17.24 -4.74
C LEU A 54 -10.59 18.34 -3.72
N GLU A 55 -9.33 18.73 -3.62
CA GLU A 55 -8.91 19.81 -2.71
C GLU A 55 -9.54 21.15 -3.09
N ALA A 56 -9.55 21.50 -4.39
CA ALA A 56 -10.16 22.74 -4.88
C ALA A 56 -11.66 22.81 -4.60
N GLU A 57 -12.32 21.65 -4.58
CA GLU A 57 -13.75 21.52 -4.27
C GLU A 57 -14.05 21.34 -2.77
N GLY A 58 -13.02 21.33 -1.91
CA GLY A 58 -13.16 21.09 -0.47
C GLY A 58 -13.66 19.68 -0.13
N LYS A 59 -13.46 18.71 -1.01
CA LYS A 59 -13.89 17.32 -0.87
C LYS A 59 -12.79 16.47 -0.23
N GLN A 60 -13.21 15.44 0.50
CA GLN A 60 -12.33 14.44 1.11
C GLN A 60 -12.61 13.06 0.55
N ILE A 61 -11.62 12.17 0.67
CA ILE A 61 -11.73 10.75 0.36
C ILE A 61 -12.08 10.02 1.66
N ASP A 62 -13.22 9.34 1.68
CA ASP A 62 -13.72 8.66 2.87
C ASP A 62 -12.91 7.39 3.19
N LEU A 63 -12.46 6.69 2.15
CA LEU A 63 -11.69 5.47 2.30
C LEU A 63 -10.65 5.31 1.19
N VAL A 64 -9.41 5.02 1.59
CA VAL A 64 -8.36 4.52 0.71
C VAL A 64 -8.17 3.04 0.99
N ILE A 65 -8.11 2.21 -0.05
CA ILE A 65 -7.86 0.77 0.04
C ILE A 65 -6.62 0.48 -0.79
N LEU A 66 -5.64 -0.21 -0.22
CA LEU A 66 -4.53 -0.80 -0.98
C LEU A 66 -4.72 -2.31 -1.03
N THR A 67 -4.82 -2.86 -2.23
CA THR A 67 -5.12 -4.27 -2.49
C THR A 67 -3.91 -5.17 -2.17
N HIS A 68 -2.72 -4.79 -2.60
CA HIS A 68 -1.43 -5.41 -2.28
C HIS A 68 -0.29 -4.40 -2.40
N VAL A 69 0.91 -4.79 -1.96
CA VAL A 69 2.06 -3.87 -1.83
C VAL A 69 2.99 -3.87 -3.04
N ASP A 70 2.58 -4.40 -4.18
CA ASP A 70 3.42 -4.38 -5.37
C ASP A 70 3.62 -2.94 -5.89
N ASP A 71 4.79 -2.69 -6.47
CA ASP A 71 5.27 -1.34 -6.81
C ASP A 71 4.29 -0.58 -7.70
N ASP A 72 3.66 -1.29 -8.64
CA ASP A 72 2.68 -0.77 -9.58
C ASP A 72 1.31 -0.51 -8.96
N HIS A 73 1.09 -0.81 -7.68
CA HIS A 73 -0.15 -0.46 -6.96
C HIS A 73 0.10 0.53 -5.81
N ILE A 74 1.21 0.39 -5.08
CA ILE A 74 1.49 1.18 -3.87
C ILE A 74 2.23 2.50 -4.14
N GLY A 75 3.02 2.56 -5.23
CA GLY A 75 3.98 3.64 -5.45
C GLY A 75 3.36 5.04 -5.43
N GLY A 76 2.19 5.20 -6.06
CA GLY A 76 1.45 6.46 -6.09
C GLY A 76 0.86 6.84 -4.74
N LEU A 77 0.41 5.87 -3.93
CA LEU A 77 -0.08 6.13 -2.58
C LEU A 77 1.03 6.66 -1.68
N ILE A 78 2.22 6.04 -1.71
CA ILE A 78 3.38 6.51 -0.93
C ILE A 78 3.66 7.96 -1.25
N LYS A 79 3.77 8.31 -2.54
CA LYS A 79 4.01 9.70 -2.96
C LYS A 79 2.90 10.65 -2.50
N ALA A 80 1.66 10.19 -2.50
CA ALA A 80 0.53 10.98 -2.07
C ALA A 80 0.45 11.19 -0.55
N PHE A 81 0.97 10.26 0.27
CA PHE A 81 1.09 10.43 1.72
C PHE A 81 2.36 11.17 2.16
N GLU A 82 3.42 11.16 1.34
CA GLU A 82 4.67 11.90 1.61
C GLU A 82 4.46 13.43 1.61
N VAL A 83 3.46 13.93 0.88
CA VAL A 83 3.17 15.36 0.78
C VAL A 83 2.04 15.79 1.73
N LYS A 84 2.14 17.01 2.27
CA LYS A 84 1.14 17.55 3.20
C LYS A 84 -0.21 17.85 2.54
N ASP A 85 -0.19 18.24 1.27
CA ASP A 85 -1.38 18.60 0.49
C ASP A 85 -1.97 17.40 -0.29
N GLY A 86 -1.44 16.20 -0.09
CA GLY A 86 -1.96 14.97 -0.70
C GLY A 86 -2.94 14.23 0.20
N LEU A 87 -2.81 12.90 0.23
CA LEU A 87 -3.71 12.03 1.00
C LEU A 87 -3.61 12.26 2.50
N THR A 88 -2.48 12.74 3.01
CA THR A 88 -2.34 13.13 4.43
C THR A 88 -3.37 14.17 4.88
N LYS A 89 -3.84 15.02 3.96
CA LYS A 89 -4.90 16.01 4.21
C LYS A 89 -6.29 15.50 3.77
N LEU A 90 -6.35 14.76 2.67
CA LEU A 90 -7.60 14.44 1.99
C LEU A 90 -8.23 13.11 2.42
N ALA A 91 -7.46 12.15 2.90
CA ALA A 91 -7.95 10.83 3.29
C ALA A 91 -8.45 10.83 4.75
N ARG A 92 -9.66 10.31 4.95
CA ARG A 92 -10.22 10.09 6.30
C ARG A 92 -9.76 8.77 6.91
N LYS A 93 -9.62 7.75 6.08
CA LYS A 93 -9.28 6.40 6.51
C LYS A 93 -8.51 5.67 5.42
N ILE A 94 -7.60 4.80 5.82
CA ILE A 94 -6.91 3.86 4.93
C ILE A 94 -6.96 2.43 5.46
N MET A 95 -7.07 1.49 4.53
CA MET A 95 -7.16 0.04 4.75
C MET A 95 -6.13 -0.68 3.88
N PHE A 96 -5.25 -1.45 4.51
CA PHE A 96 -4.36 -2.37 3.82
C PHE A 96 -3.77 -3.41 4.79
N ASN A 97 -3.44 -4.58 4.27
CA ASN A 97 -2.82 -5.65 5.04
C ASN A 97 -1.29 -5.45 5.10
N SER A 98 -0.80 -4.80 6.15
CA SER A 98 0.64 -4.63 6.34
C SER A 98 1.31 -5.88 6.90
N GLY A 99 2.63 -5.97 6.73
CA GLY A 99 3.43 -7.04 7.31
C GLY A 99 3.22 -7.17 8.82
N ARG A 100 3.20 -6.05 9.56
CA ARG A 100 2.95 -6.04 11.01
C ARG A 100 1.59 -6.63 11.36
N LEU A 101 0.52 -6.16 10.72
CA LEU A 101 -0.84 -6.66 10.98
C LEU A 101 -0.97 -8.17 10.73
N ILE A 102 -0.32 -8.67 9.66
CA ILE A 102 -0.34 -10.09 9.34
C ILE A 102 0.42 -10.93 10.39
N HIS A 103 1.56 -10.45 10.90
CA HIS A 103 2.29 -11.15 11.97
C HIS A 103 1.48 -11.18 13.27
N GLU A 104 0.87 -10.06 13.65
CA GLU A 104 0.00 -9.96 14.82
C GLU A 104 -1.20 -10.92 14.71
N TYR A 105 -1.82 -10.98 13.52
CA TYR A 105 -2.96 -11.87 13.25
C TYR A 105 -2.60 -13.36 13.42
N PHE A 106 -1.46 -13.80 12.89
CA PHE A 106 -1.00 -15.18 13.05
C PHE A 106 -0.25 -15.45 14.36
N LYS A 107 -0.09 -14.44 15.23
CA LYS A 107 0.65 -14.50 16.49
C LYS A 107 2.09 -15.00 16.30
N VAL A 108 2.70 -14.65 15.17
CA VAL A 108 4.11 -14.98 14.88
C VAL A 108 4.98 -13.93 15.54
N GLN A 109 5.89 -14.36 16.40
CA GLN A 109 6.78 -13.44 17.09
C GLN A 109 7.71 -12.75 16.11
N VAL A 110 7.63 -11.42 16.08
CA VAL A 110 8.58 -10.58 15.37
C VAL A 110 9.79 -10.40 16.28
N ASP A 111 11.00 -10.57 15.74
CA ASP A 111 12.23 -10.26 16.48
C ASP A 111 12.22 -8.75 16.85
N PRO A 112 12.30 -8.38 18.15
CA PRO A 112 12.22 -7.00 18.60
C PRO A 112 13.26 -6.08 17.95
N LYS A 113 14.42 -6.62 17.54
CA LYS A 113 15.44 -5.83 16.80
C LYS A 113 14.97 -5.40 15.42
N LYS A 114 14.02 -6.13 14.83
CA LYS A 114 13.40 -5.83 13.52
C LYS A 114 12.24 -4.83 13.65
N GLU A 115 11.64 -4.77 14.83
CA GLU A 115 10.53 -3.87 15.17
C GLU A 115 11.01 -2.43 15.47
N ILE A 116 12.08 -2.27 16.28
CA ILE A 116 12.54 -0.97 16.82
C ILE A 116 13.05 0.00 15.76
N LEU A 117 13.64 -0.50 14.68
CA LEU A 117 14.34 0.34 13.71
C LEU A 117 13.39 0.78 12.57
N GLY A 118 12.09 0.41 12.61
CA GLY A 118 11.21 0.53 11.43
C GLY A 118 11.78 -0.21 10.21
N ASN A 119 12.71 -1.12 10.49
CA ASN A 119 13.65 -1.71 9.57
C ASN A 119 13.36 -3.21 9.53
N PHE A 120 12.32 -3.51 8.77
CA PHE A 120 12.38 -4.52 7.71
C PHE A 120 13.46 -4.18 6.64
N THR A 121 14.49 -3.39 6.96
CA THR A 121 15.37 -2.80 5.96
C THR A 121 16.33 -3.79 5.38
N GLN A 122 16.49 -3.57 4.08
CA GLN A 122 17.19 -4.41 3.13
C GLN A 122 16.49 -5.74 2.94
N SER A 123 15.16 -5.70 2.83
CA SER A 123 14.57 -6.64 1.92
C SER A 123 15.11 -6.42 0.52
N LYS A 124 15.58 -7.50 -0.12
CA LYS A 124 15.83 -7.48 -1.57
C LYS A 124 14.53 -7.24 -2.35
N ASN A 125 13.37 -7.36 -1.70
CA ASN A 125 12.07 -7.14 -2.30
C ASN A 125 11.62 -5.69 -2.09
N THR A 126 11.60 -4.93 -3.19
CA THR A 126 11.19 -3.52 -3.23
C THR A 126 9.76 -3.31 -2.70
N SER A 127 8.82 -4.19 -3.06
CA SER A 127 7.40 -4.12 -2.66
C SER A 127 7.23 -4.19 -1.14
N ILE A 128 8.01 -5.06 -0.47
CA ILE A 128 8.03 -5.20 0.99
C ILE A 128 8.54 -3.91 1.64
N ASN A 129 9.62 -3.32 1.12
CA ASN A 129 10.15 -2.06 1.63
C ASN A 129 9.14 -0.90 1.47
N GLN A 130 8.35 -0.91 0.39
CA GLN A 130 7.30 0.07 0.14
C GLN A 130 6.14 -0.06 1.12
N GLY A 131 5.65 -1.27 1.39
CA GLY A 131 4.61 -1.48 2.40
C GLY A 131 5.03 -1.00 3.80
N ASN A 132 6.29 -1.22 4.19
CA ASN A 132 6.85 -0.69 5.45
C ASN A 132 7.00 0.84 5.45
N THR A 133 7.23 1.44 4.27
CA THR A 133 7.29 2.89 4.13
C THR A 133 5.90 3.49 4.32
N LEU A 134 4.88 2.91 3.69
CA LEU A 134 3.50 3.33 3.89
C LEU A 134 3.06 3.17 5.34
N GLU A 135 3.36 2.04 5.99
CA GLU A 135 3.07 1.83 7.43
C GLU A 135 3.66 2.95 8.31
N ARG A 136 4.93 3.31 8.09
CA ARG A 136 5.60 4.39 8.85
C ARG A 136 4.96 5.75 8.62
N LEU A 137 4.55 6.05 7.39
CA LEU A 137 3.87 7.31 7.07
C LEU A 137 2.51 7.43 7.77
N LEU A 138 1.83 6.30 7.99
CA LEU A 138 0.47 6.26 8.55
C LEU A 138 0.43 6.22 10.07
N LYS A 139 1.49 5.75 10.73
CA LYS A 139 1.55 5.50 12.19
C LYS A 139 1.11 6.71 13.03
N ASP A 140 1.53 7.91 12.63
CA ASP A 140 1.27 9.14 13.39
C ASP A 140 0.01 9.90 12.92
N LEU A 141 -0.67 9.43 11.87
CA LEU A 141 -1.82 10.12 11.27
C LEU A 141 -3.15 9.73 11.92
N GLY A 142 -3.23 8.56 12.58
CA GLY A 142 -4.45 8.08 13.23
C GLY A 142 -5.59 7.71 12.28
N ILE A 143 -5.33 7.64 10.97
CA ILE A 143 -6.33 7.31 9.93
C ILE A 143 -6.26 5.84 9.47
N TRP A 144 -5.30 5.06 9.97
CA TRP A 144 -5.09 3.69 9.51
C TRP A 144 -6.00 2.69 10.23
N HIS A 145 -6.60 1.78 9.47
CA HIS A 145 -7.32 0.62 10.00
C HIS A 145 -6.33 -0.48 10.41
N GLU A 146 -6.02 -0.53 11.70
CA GLU A 146 -5.08 -1.49 12.28
C GLU A 146 -5.73 -2.87 12.54
N SER A 147 -6.30 -3.49 11.52
CA SER A 147 -6.81 -4.85 11.59
C SER A 147 -6.70 -5.52 10.23
N VAL A 148 -6.37 -6.81 10.23
CA VAL A 148 -6.28 -7.61 8.99
C VAL A 148 -7.65 -7.71 8.34
N ILE A 149 -7.68 -7.46 7.03
CA ILE A 149 -8.82 -7.60 6.15
C ILE A 149 -8.68 -8.92 5.39
N LYS A 150 -9.72 -9.76 5.43
CA LYS A 150 -9.75 -11.04 4.74
C LYS A 150 -11.09 -11.29 4.06
N GLN A 151 -11.13 -12.34 3.26
CA GLN A 151 -12.33 -12.82 2.60
C GLN A 151 -13.51 -12.95 3.59
N GLY A 152 -14.65 -12.39 3.21
CA GLY A 152 -15.88 -12.39 3.99
C GLY A 152 -15.99 -11.25 5.00
N ASP A 153 -14.90 -10.51 5.27
CA ASP A 153 -14.99 -9.30 6.08
C ASP A 153 -15.85 -8.26 5.37
N LYS A 154 -16.51 -7.43 6.18
CA LYS A 154 -17.40 -6.37 5.71
C LYS A 154 -16.96 -5.03 6.29
N HIS A 155 -17.04 -3.98 5.48
CA HIS A 155 -16.85 -2.62 5.93
C HIS A 155 -18.04 -1.74 5.54
N THR A 156 -18.78 -1.28 6.54
CA THR A 156 -19.94 -0.40 6.34
C THR A 156 -19.49 1.05 6.25
N LEU A 157 -19.82 1.67 5.14
CA LEU A 157 -19.84 3.12 4.95
C LEU A 157 -21.29 3.62 5.10
N LYS A 158 -21.53 4.92 5.07
CA LYS A 158 -22.87 5.51 5.30
C LYS A 158 -23.84 5.22 4.16
N GLY A 159 -23.34 5.13 2.93
CA GLY A 159 -24.12 4.94 1.71
C GLY A 159 -23.99 3.54 1.11
N CYS A 160 -22.94 2.78 1.45
CA CYS A 160 -22.75 1.41 0.96
C CYS A 160 -22.06 0.48 1.96
N GLU A 161 -22.12 -0.82 1.67
CA GLU A 161 -21.34 -1.86 2.36
C GLU A 161 -20.31 -2.44 1.39
N LEU A 162 -19.06 -2.52 1.83
CA LEU A 162 -17.99 -3.20 1.13
C LEU A 162 -17.87 -4.63 1.67
N ILE A 163 -17.74 -5.60 0.76
CA ILE A 163 -17.52 -7.01 1.09
C ILE A 163 -16.19 -7.40 0.46
N PHE A 164 -15.24 -7.84 1.29
CA PHE A 164 -13.93 -8.26 0.82
C PHE A 164 -13.98 -9.71 0.35
N LEU A 165 -13.54 -9.95 -0.88
CA LEU A 165 -13.57 -11.29 -1.49
C LEU A 165 -12.24 -12.03 -1.31
N THR A 166 -11.15 -11.29 -1.09
CA THR A 166 -9.78 -11.77 -0.92
C THR A 166 -9.03 -10.78 0.00
N PRO A 167 -7.89 -11.18 0.58
CA PRO A 167 -7.27 -12.51 0.54
C PRO A 167 -7.96 -13.52 1.48
N ASP A 168 -7.87 -14.81 1.17
CA ASP A 168 -8.21 -15.88 2.11
C ASP A 168 -7.07 -16.15 3.13
N GLU A 169 -7.31 -17.02 4.12
CA GLU A 169 -6.29 -17.32 5.14
C GLU A 169 -5.03 -17.99 4.57
N SER A 170 -5.16 -18.77 3.48
CA SER A 170 -4.03 -19.42 2.82
C SER A 170 -3.15 -18.39 2.08
N GLU A 171 -3.76 -17.40 1.45
CA GLU A 171 -3.09 -16.29 0.78
C GLU A 171 -2.40 -15.37 1.80
N LEU A 172 -3.05 -15.10 2.93
CA LEU A 172 -2.43 -14.37 4.05
C LEU A 172 -1.19 -15.11 4.59
N LYS A 173 -1.21 -16.45 4.70
CA LYS A 173 -0.02 -17.25 5.10
C LYS A 173 1.10 -17.18 4.06
N LYS A 174 0.78 -17.22 2.77
CA LYS A 174 1.78 -17.04 1.69
C LYS A 174 2.41 -15.66 1.78
N LEU A 175 1.58 -14.63 1.98
CA LEU A 175 2.03 -13.26 2.12
C LEU A 175 2.95 -13.12 3.35
N LEU A 176 2.58 -13.68 4.50
CA LEU A 176 3.45 -13.75 5.69
C LEU A 176 4.82 -14.35 5.36
N THR A 177 4.85 -15.49 4.65
CA THR A 177 6.10 -16.14 4.25
C THR A 177 6.95 -15.23 3.36
N THR A 178 6.33 -14.44 2.48
CA THR A 178 7.03 -13.45 1.65
C THR A 178 7.62 -12.32 2.50
N TRP A 179 6.86 -11.82 3.49
CA TRP A 179 7.36 -10.83 4.44
C TRP A 179 8.56 -11.36 5.24
N GLU A 180 8.56 -12.63 5.63
CA GLU A 180 9.67 -13.26 6.35
C GLU A 180 10.90 -13.54 5.46
N LYS A 181 10.71 -14.14 4.27
CA LYS A 181 11.78 -14.42 3.30
C LYS A 181 12.42 -13.16 2.75
N GLY A 182 11.65 -12.08 2.69
CA GLY A 182 12.14 -10.76 2.34
C GLY A 182 13.18 -10.26 3.32
N GLN A 183 13.28 -10.76 4.55
CA GLN A 183 14.24 -10.22 5.52
C GLN A 183 15.64 -10.82 5.36
N PRO A 184 16.70 -10.03 5.55
CA PRO A 184 18.05 -10.56 5.51
C PRO A 184 18.24 -11.60 6.62
N SER A 185 18.66 -12.81 6.22
CA SER A 185 19.19 -13.83 7.12
C SER A 185 20.47 -13.30 7.78
N PRO A 186 20.69 -13.51 9.10
CA PRO A 186 21.99 -13.26 9.73
C PRO A 186 23.12 -14.14 9.14
N PHE A 187 22.75 -15.20 8.43
CA PHE A 187 23.64 -16.13 7.77
C PHE A 187 23.50 -16.01 6.26
N THR A 188 24.07 -14.94 5.68
CA THR A 188 24.61 -15.04 4.34
C THR A 188 26.12 -14.97 4.46
N SER A 189 26.73 -16.16 4.57
CA SER A 189 28.12 -16.36 4.21
C SER A 189 28.37 -15.66 2.88
N ALA A 190 29.39 -14.80 2.82
CA ALA A 190 29.88 -14.26 1.57
C ALA A 190 30.16 -15.43 0.62
N SER A 191 29.26 -15.69 -0.33
CA SER A 191 29.53 -16.61 -1.42
C SER A 191 30.70 -16.01 -2.17
N LYS A 192 31.86 -16.66 -2.06
CA LYS A 192 33.12 -16.36 -2.76
C LYS A 192 32.83 -15.73 -4.13
N THR A 193 33.10 -14.45 -4.28
CA THR A 193 33.15 -13.82 -5.60
C THR A 193 34.37 -14.37 -6.33
N ASP A 194 34.17 -14.82 -7.58
CA ASP A 194 35.21 -15.45 -8.42
C ASP A 194 36.19 -14.41 -9.01
N TRP A 195 36.50 -13.33 -8.26
CA TRP A 195 37.36 -12.21 -8.67
C TRP A 195 38.86 -12.59 -8.75
N LYS A 196 39.21 -13.88 -8.77
CA LYS A 196 40.60 -14.35 -8.86
C LYS A 196 40.89 -15.28 -10.04
N LYS A 197 40.02 -15.32 -11.06
CA LYS A 197 40.38 -15.95 -12.33
C LYS A 197 40.97 -14.90 -13.28
N SER A 198 42.29 -14.77 -13.24
CA SER A 198 43.03 -14.14 -14.34
C SER A 198 42.97 -15.07 -15.55
N TYR A 199 42.53 -14.51 -16.68
CA TYR A 199 42.69 -15.13 -17.99
C TYR A 199 44.19 -15.23 -18.31
N LYS A 200 44.66 -16.42 -18.72
CA LYS A 200 45.88 -16.56 -19.50
C LYS A 200 45.47 -16.63 -20.96
N GLU A 201 45.92 -15.67 -21.75
CA GLU A 201 45.78 -15.70 -23.20
C GLU A 201 46.74 -16.75 -23.82
N PRO A 202 46.36 -17.36 -24.95
CA PRO A 202 47.18 -18.34 -25.67
C PRO A 202 48.38 -17.75 -26.40
#